data_AF-H8GX84-F1
#
_entry.id   AF-H8GX84-F1
#
_cell.length_a   1.000
_cell.length_b   1.000
_cell.length_c   1.000
_cell.angle_alpha   90.00
_cell.angle_beta   90.00
_cell.angle_gamma   90.00
#
_symmetry.space_group_name_H-M   'P 1'
#
loop_
_entity.id
_entity.type
_entity.pdbx_description
1 polymer ?
#
loop_
_entity_poly.entity_id
_entity_poly.type
_entity_poly.pdbx_seq_one_letter_code
_entity_poly.pdbx_strand_id
1 'polypeptide(L)'
;MVARRQKHGHLPAGFPDLTVFRRLPGTPLCLAALIEVKTETGTLEPSQVERHAELVTYGLSPRIIRDAGAAAALIAEGNRVAALLRGQR
;
A
#
# COMPACT_ATOMS: atom_id res chain seq x y z
N MET A 1 -9.25 28.92 8.04
CA MET A 1 -8.97 27.56 7.53
C MET A 1 -8.75 26.66 8.74
N VAL A 2 -9.69 25.77 9.06
CA VAL A 2 -9.65 25.00 10.30
C VAL A 2 -8.69 23.83 10.15
N ALA A 3 -7.51 23.92 10.76
CA ALA A 3 -6.63 22.77 10.94
C ALA A 3 -7.35 21.77 11.86
N ARG A 4 -7.97 20.73 11.26
CA ARG A 4 -8.48 19.59 12.02
C ARG A 4 -7.30 18.96 12.74
N ARG A 5 -7.23 19.11 14.06
CA ARG A 5 -6.29 18.38 14.93
C ARG A 5 -6.46 16.89 14.65
N GLN A 6 -5.55 16.30 13.87
CA GLN A 6 -5.45 14.84 13.78
C GLN A 6 -5.16 14.35 15.20
N LYS A 7 -6.07 13.52 15.73
CA LYS A 7 -5.83 12.84 17.00
C LYS A 7 -4.56 12.01 16.83
N HIS A 8 -3.64 12.09 17.79
CA HIS A 8 -2.42 11.28 17.80
C HIS A 8 -2.77 9.81 17.53
N GLY A 9 -2.08 9.18 16.58
CA GLY A 9 -2.29 7.78 16.20
C GLY A 9 -3.30 7.52 15.09
N HIS A 10 -4.01 8.54 14.57
CA HIS A 10 -4.83 8.37 13.37
C HIS A 10 -3.99 8.56 12.12
N LEU A 11 -4.10 7.61 11.18
CA LEU A 11 -3.57 7.78 9.84
C LEU A 11 -4.20 9.03 9.19
N PRO A 12 -3.45 9.77 8.37
CA PRO A 12 -3.99 10.93 7.69
C PRO A 12 -5.22 10.57 6.85
N ALA A 13 -6.10 11.55 6.65
CA ALA A 13 -7.21 11.39 5.72
C ALA A 13 -6.68 11.01 4.32
N GLY A 14 -7.36 10.06 3.67
CA GLY A 14 -6.99 9.54 2.36
C GLY A 14 -5.81 8.57 2.37
N PHE A 15 -5.30 8.16 3.54
CA PHE A 15 -4.29 7.10 3.60
C PHE A 15 -4.88 5.76 3.12
N PRO A 16 -4.11 4.92 2.40
CA PRO A 16 -4.60 3.64 1.88
C PRO A 16 -5.24 2.76 2.96
N ASP A 17 -6.34 2.10 2.62
CA ASP A 17 -7.12 1.26 3.55
C ASP A 17 -6.27 0.19 4.27
N LEU A 18 -5.31 -0.41 3.57
CA LEU A 18 -4.50 -1.52 4.07
C LEU A 18 -3.01 -1.26 3.87
N THR A 19 -2.23 -1.66 4.87
CA THR A 19 -0.77 -1.85 4.75
C THR A 19 -0.45 -3.30 5.05
N VAL A 20 0.06 -4.03 4.05
CA VAL A 20 0.36 -5.45 4.17
C VAL A 20 1.87 -5.64 4.15
N PHE A 21 2.37 -6.42 5.11
CA PHE A 21 3.79 -6.72 5.25
C PHE A 21 4.07 -8.18 4.95
N ARG A 22 5.17 -8.42 4.24
CA ARG A 22 5.73 -9.76 4.03
C ARG A 22 7.17 -9.78 4.53
N ARG A 23 7.39 -10.57 5.58
CA ARG A 23 8.74 -10.77 6.14
C ARG A 23 9.70 -11.37 5.12
N LEU A 24 10.93 -10.87 5.09
CA LEU A 24 12.05 -11.48 4.40
C LEU A 24 12.89 -12.30 5.39
N PRO A 25 13.02 -13.63 5.25
CA PRO A 25 13.72 -14.45 6.24
C PRO A 25 15.20 -14.10 6.37
N GLY A 26 15.74 -14.13 7.59
CA GLY A 26 17.16 -13.86 7.86
C GLY A 26 17.56 -12.38 7.79
N THR A 27 16.59 -11.47 7.75
CA THR A 27 16.82 -10.01 7.85
C THR A 27 15.70 -9.39 8.71
N PRO A 28 15.93 -8.25 9.38
CA PRO A 28 14.85 -7.48 10.03
C PRO A 28 13.91 -6.81 9.02
N LEU A 29 14.23 -6.83 7.73
CA LEU A 29 13.46 -6.15 6.68
C LEU A 29 12.22 -6.94 6.22
N CYS A 30 11.29 -6.23 5.60
CA CYS A 30 10.10 -6.79 4.96
C CYS A 30 9.80 -6.09 3.64
N LEU A 31 9.01 -6.74 2.78
CA LEU A 31 8.30 -6.07 1.70
C LEU A 31 7.02 -5.47 2.27
N ALA A 32 6.67 -4.26 1.87
CA ALA A 32 5.44 -3.58 2.24
C ALA A 32 4.64 -3.22 0.99
N ALA A 33 3.32 -3.41 1.05
CA ALA A 33 2.38 -2.96 0.03
C ALA A 33 1.31 -2.08 0.69
N LEU A 34 1.12 -0.89 0.13
CA LEU A 34 0.02 0.00 0.48
C LEU A 34 -1.13 -0.25 -0.50
N ILE A 35 -2.31 -0.54 0.02
CA ILE A 35 -3.46 -0.98 -0.78
C ILE A 35 -4.67 -0.13 -0.44
N GLU A 36 -5.27 0.42 -1.49
CA GLU A 36 -6.57 1.07 -1.45
C GLU A 36 -7.57 0.10 -2.09
N VAL A 37 -8.64 -0.24 -1.38
CA VAL A 37 -9.66 -1.17 -1.85
C VAL A 37 -10.84 -0.38 -2.36
N LYS A 38 -11.22 -0.63 -3.61
CA LYS A 38 -12.44 -0.04 -4.20
C LYS A 38 -13.32 -1.14 -4.76
N THR A 39 -14.60 -0.84 -4.93
CA THR A 39 -15.46 -1.62 -5.81
C THR A 39 -15.02 -1.43 -7.27
N GLU A 40 -15.52 -2.25 -8.19
CA GLU A 40 -15.18 -2.15 -9.61
C GLU A 40 -15.38 -0.72 -10.17
N THR A 41 -16.47 -0.06 -9.79
CA THR A 41 -16.83 1.31 -10.23
C THR A 41 -16.44 2.39 -9.22
N GLY A 42 -15.88 2.04 -8.06
CA GLY A 42 -15.56 3.00 -7.01
C GLY A 42 -14.48 3.99 -7.42
N THR A 43 -14.73 5.29 -7.26
CA THR A 43 -13.72 6.32 -7.53
C THR A 43 -12.88 6.61 -6.29
N LEU A 44 -11.67 7.13 -6.49
CA LEU A 44 -10.90 7.70 -5.38
C LEU A 44 -11.53 9.03 -4.95
N GLU A 45 -11.62 9.24 -3.64
CA GLU A 45 -11.95 10.55 -3.09
C GLU A 45 -10.80 11.53 -3.35
N PRO A 46 -11.06 12.85 -3.46
CA PRO A 46 -10.00 13.84 -3.68
C PRO A 46 -8.85 13.74 -2.65
N SER A 47 -9.19 13.48 -1.39
CA SER A 47 -8.20 13.30 -0.31
C SER A 47 -7.30 12.07 -0.50
N GLN A 48 -7.83 11.00 -1.12
CA GLN A 48 -7.06 9.80 -1.47
C GLN A 48 -6.14 10.08 -2.65
N VAL A 49 -6.62 10.81 -3.66
CA VAL A 49 -5.79 11.22 -4.80
C VAL A 49 -4.60 12.06 -4.33
N GLU A 50 -4.85 13.08 -3.51
CA GLU A 50 -3.80 13.93 -2.94
C GLU A 50 -2.80 13.12 -2.10
N ARG A 51 -3.30 12.25 -1.22
CA ARG A 51 -2.45 11.43 -0.36
C ARG A 51 -1.64 10.41 -1.17
N HIS A 52 -2.21 9.79 -2.19
CA HIS A 52 -1.50 8.85 -3.05
C HIS A 52 -0.38 9.57 -3.82
N ALA A 53 -0.66 10.77 -4.35
CA ALA A 53 0.36 11.58 -5.02
C ALA A 53 1.50 11.95 -4.05
N GLU A 54 1.18 12.32 -2.81
CA GLU A 54 2.19 12.58 -1.77
C GLU A 54 3.04 11.34 -1.49
N LEU A 55 2.42 10.16 -1.31
CA LEU A 55 3.12 8.91 -1.06
C LEU A 55 4.10 8.54 -2.19
N VAL A 56 3.75 8.82 -3.44
CA VAL A 56 4.64 8.64 -4.60
C VAL A 56 5.88 9.52 -4.51
N THR A 57 5.78 10.74 -3.95
CA THR A 57 6.98 11.58 -3.73
C THR A 57 7.96 10.98 -2.71
N TYR A 58 7.49 10.11 -1.82
CA TYR A 58 8.33 9.34 -0.89
C TYR A 58 8.81 8.00 -1.49
N GLY A 59 8.56 7.74 -2.77
CA GLY A 59 8.92 6.49 -3.45
C GLY A 59 7.98 5.32 -3.15
N LEU A 60 6.84 5.57 -2.49
CA LEU A 60 5.83 4.55 -2.21
C LEU A 60 4.81 4.51 -3.34
N SER A 61 4.35 3.31 -3.73
CA SER A 61 3.39 3.14 -4.83
C SER A 61 2.12 2.45 -4.34
N PRO A 62 1.14 3.20 -3.79
CA PRO A 62 -0.15 2.64 -3.42
C PRO A 62 -0.82 1.93 -4.61
N ARG A 63 -1.44 0.78 -4.33
CA ARG A 63 -2.14 -0.03 -5.34
C ARG A 63 -3.63 0.02 -5.10
N ILE A 64 -4.39 0.34 -6.14
CA ILE A 64 -5.85 0.23 -6.11
C ILE A 64 -6.22 -1.20 -6.48
N ILE A 65 -6.88 -1.92 -5.56
CA ILE A 65 -7.36 -3.28 -5.76
C ILE A 65 -8.88 -3.22 -5.87
N ARG A 66 -9.41 -3.75 -6.98
CA ARG A 66 -10.85 -3.72 -7.29
C ARG A 66 -11.52 -5.08 -7.25
N ASP A 67 -10.72 -6.13 -7.33
CA ASP A 67 -11.20 -7.51 -7.44
C ASP A 67 -10.15 -8.49 -6.88
N ALA A 68 -10.58 -9.74 -6.74
CA ALA A 68 -9.74 -10.82 -6.23
C ALA A 68 -8.57 -11.16 -7.17
N GLY A 69 -8.71 -10.95 -8.48
CA GLY A 69 -7.65 -11.22 -9.46
C GLY A 69 -6.46 -10.27 -9.29
N ALA A 70 -6.74 -8.97 -9.13
CA ALA A 70 -5.73 -7.95 -8.83
C ALA A 70 -5.03 -8.23 -7.50
N ALA A 71 -5.77 -8.66 -6.47
CA ALA A 71 -5.20 -9.06 -5.18
C ALA A 71 -4.26 -10.27 -5.33
N ALA A 72 -4.70 -11.31 -6.05
CA ALA A 72 -3.90 -12.51 -6.32
C ALA A 72 -2.62 -12.18 -7.09
N ALA A 73 -2.70 -11.30 -8.09
CA ALA A 73 -1.53 -10.83 -8.85
C ALA A 73 -0.50 -10.11 -7.97
N LEU A 74 -0.96 -9.25 -7.04
CA LEU A 74 -0.07 -8.58 -6.09
C LEU A 74 0.61 -9.57 -5.13
N ILE A 75 -0.13 -10.57 -4.65
CA ILE A 75 0.43 -11.64 -3.80
C ILE A 75 1.48 -12.46 -4.58
N ALA A 76 1.18 -12.83 -5.82
CA ALA A 76 2.12 -13.55 -6.69
C ALA A 76 3.40 -12.75 -6.94
N GLU A 77 3.28 -11.44 -7.17
CA GLU A 77 4.43 -10.55 -7.33
C GLU A 77 5.27 -10.47 -6.05
N GLY A 78 4.64 -10.31 -4.89
CA GLY A 78 5.33 -10.34 -3.60
C GLY A 78 6.04 -11.68 -3.34
N ASN A 79 5.44 -12.80 -3.77
CA ASN A 79 6.07 -14.12 -3.73
C ASN A 79 7.32 -14.17 -4.61
N ARG A 80 7.21 -13.71 -5.85
CA ARG A 80 8.30 -13.70 -6.83
C ARG A 80 9.49 -12.87 -6.34
N VAL A 81 9.25 -11.64 -5.87
CA VAL A 81 10.31 -10.75 -5.35
C VAL A 81 10.98 -11.38 -4.13
N ALA A 82 10.20 -11.92 -3.18
CA ALA A 82 10.77 -12.55 -2.01
C ALA A 82 11.59 -13.81 -2.34
N ALA A 83 11.23 -14.56 -3.39
CA ALA A 83 12.01 -15.70 -3.86
C ALA A 83 13.35 -15.27 -4.49
N LEU A 84 13.34 -14.22 -5.32
CA LEU A 84 14.56 -13.67 -5.92
C LEU A 84 15.56 -13.21 -4.86
N LEU A 85 15.07 -12.57 -3.80
CA LEU A 85 15.90 -12.13 -2.67
C LEU A 85 16.45 -13.29 -1.82
N ARG A 86 15.88 -14.50 -1.91
CA ARG A 86 16.43 -15.70 -1.27
C ARG A 86 17.55 -16.36 -2.08
N GLY A 87 17.50 -16.26 -3.41
CA GLY A 87 18.45 -16.90 -4.33
C GLY A 87 19.79 -16.17 -4.50
N GLN A 88 19.98 -15.04 -3.82
CA GLN A 88 21.23 -14.27 -3.81
C GLN A 88 22.10 -14.53 -2.56
N ARG A 89 21.93 -15.67 -1.89
CA ARG A 89 22.78 -16.11 -0.77
C ARG A 89 23.71 -17.22 -1.19
#